data_AF-V7PTK1-F1
#
_entry.id   AF-V7PTK1-F1
#
_cell.length_a   1.000
_cell.length_b   1.000
_cell.length_c   1.000
_cell.angle_alpha   90.00
_cell.angle_beta   90.00
_cell.angle_gamma   90.00
#
_symmetry.space_group_name_H-M   'P 1'
#
loop_
_entity.id
_entity.type
_entity.pdbx_description
1 polymer ?
#
loop_
_entity_poly.entity_id
_entity_poly.type
_entity_poly.pdbx_seq_one_letter_code
_entity_poly.pdbx_strand_id
1 'polypeptide(L)'
;MYSNGEINKWSNIICEECMKYLYSKMLPLKYIISCYILKNSNAETSIQYSTYWGKDDRHIQICWPHDQNNCNMLCYINVYALKVSDGSVAHL
;
A
#
# COMPACT_ATOMS: atom_id res chain seq x y z
N MET A 1 -2.33 11.29 18.56
CA MET A 1 -3.29 10.36 19.21
C MET A 1 -4.18 9.77 18.14
N TYR A 2 -4.49 8.47 18.22
CA TYR A 2 -5.36 7.77 17.27
C TYR A 2 -6.79 8.37 17.33
N SER A 3 -7.27 8.91 16.21
CA SER A 3 -8.60 9.53 16.11
C SER A 3 -9.35 8.92 14.93
N ASN A 4 -10.45 8.21 15.21
CA ASN A 4 -11.25 7.54 14.18
C ASN A 4 -11.75 8.48 13.08
N GLY A 5 -12.00 9.76 13.40
CA GLY A 5 -12.43 10.75 12.41
C GLY A 5 -11.31 11.21 11.47
N GLU A 6 -10.07 11.26 11.96
CA GLU A 6 -8.92 11.74 11.17
C GLU A 6 -8.21 10.62 10.42
N ILE A 7 -8.41 9.35 10.78
CA ILE A 7 -7.77 8.20 10.11
C ILE A 7 -8.10 8.16 8.63
N ASN A 8 -9.37 8.34 8.25
CA ASN A 8 -9.77 8.34 6.84
C ASN A 8 -9.11 9.48 6.06
N LYS A 9 -8.95 10.63 6.71
CA LYS A 9 -8.27 11.78 6.11
C LYS A 9 -6.78 11.50 5.95
N TRP A 10 -6.12 10.95 6.97
CA TRP A 10 -4.71 10.57 6.90
C TRP A 10 -4.47 9.48 5.86
N SER A 11 -5.30 8.45 5.78
CA SER A 11 -5.18 7.40 4.76
C SER A 11 -5.32 7.95 3.35
N ASN A 12 -6.27 8.88 3.13
CA ASN A 12 -6.42 9.54 1.84
C ASN A 12 -5.18 10.37 1.48
N ILE A 13 -4.69 11.20 2.41
CA ILE A 13 -3.48 11.99 2.20
C ILE A 13 -2.28 11.08 1.86
N ILE A 14 -2.10 9.99 2.61
CA ILE A 14 -1.01 9.03 2.36
C ILE A 14 -1.13 8.43 0.96
N CYS A 15 -2.32 7.93 0.59
CA CYS A 15 -2.55 7.36 -0.74
C CYS A 15 -2.32 8.39 -1.85
N GLU A 16 -2.77 9.63 -1.68
CA GLU A 16 -2.58 10.71 -2.65
C GLU A 16 -1.10 11.07 -2.83
N GLU A 17 -0.35 11.24 -1.73
CA GLU A 17 1.08 11.57 -1.79
C GLU A 17 1.90 10.42 -2.39
N CYS A 18 1.59 9.17 -2.02
CA CYS A 18 2.20 8.00 -2.67
C CYS A 18 1.88 7.96 -4.17
N MET A 19 0.64 8.27 -4.57
CA MET A 19 0.24 8.27 -5.97
C MET A 19 0.92 9.39 -6.75
N LYS A 20 1.03 10.60 -6.19
CA LYS A 20 1.80 11.71 -6.78
C LYS A 20 3.27 11.33 -6.97
N TYR A 21 3.88 10.71 -5.97
CA TYR A 21 5.27 10.24 -6.06
C TYR A 21 5.45 9.19 -7.17
N LEU A 22 4.57 8.19 -7.24
CA LEU A 22 4.62 7.16 -8.29
C LEU A 22 4.38 7.76 -9.68
N TYR A 23 3.44 8.70 -9.80
CA TYR A 23 3.16 9.40 -11.05
C TYR A 23 4.36 10.22 -11.52
N SER A 24 5.11 10.84 -10.59
CA SER A 24 6.33 11.59 -10.92
C SER A 24 7.43 10.73 -11.57
N LYS A 25 7.39 9.41 -11.38
CA LYS A 25 8.34 8.47 -12.00
C LYS A 25 7.99 8.16 -13.46
N MET A 26 6.82 8.57 -13.96
CA MET A 26 6.38 8.43 -15.36
C MET A 26 6.49 7.00 -15.94
N LEU A 27 6.44 5.97 -15.10
CA LEU A 27 6.45 4.59 -15.53
C LEU A 27 5.04 4.16 -15.94
N PRO A 28 4.85 3.50 -17.10
CA PRO A 28 3.55 3.05 -17.61
C PRO A 28 3.09 1.76 -16.90
N LEU A 29 2.89 1.84 -15.58
CA LEU A 29 2.45 0.73 -14.75
C LEU A 29 1.13 1.10 -14.07
N LYS A 30 0.30 0.10 -13.79
CA LYS A 30 -0.91 0.28 -12.98
C LYS A 30 -0.54 0.12 -11.51
N TYR A 31 -0.75 1.19 -10.74
CA TYR A 31 -0.47 1.18 -9.30
C TYR A 31 -1.73 0.92 -8.48
N ILE A 32 -1.62 0.04 -7.49
CA ILE A 32 -2.64 -0.15 -6.46
C ILE A 32 -1.98 0.18 -5.13
N ILE A 33 -2.54 1.14 -4.40
CA ILE A 33 -2.04 1.56 -3.09
C ILE A 33 -3.09 1.22 -2.05
N SER A 34 -2.70 0.56 -0.99
CA SER A 34 -3.58 0.21 0.13
C SER A 34 -2.92 0.67 1.42
N CYS A 35 -3.59 1.58 2.13
CA CYS A 35 -3.14 2.10 3.42
C CYS A 35 -4.05 1.56 4.54
N TYR A 36 -3.44 0.95 5.55
CA TYR A 36 -4.12 0.42 6.74
C TYR A 36 -3.56 1.13 7.97
N ILE A 37 -4.40 1.89 8.66
CA ILE A 37 -4.05 2.51 9.93
C ILE A 37 -4.77 1.74 11.03
N LEU A 38 -4.00 1.08 11.87
CA LEU A 38 -4.48 0.21 12.95
C LEU A 38 -4.13 0.84 14.29
N LYS A 39 -5.05 0.75 15.25
CA LYS A 39 -4.73 1.05 16.64
C LYS A 39 -3.90 -0.09 17.20
N ASN A 40 -2.76 0.21 17.81
CA ASN A 40 -2.00 -0.80 18.54
C ASN A 40 -2.73 -1.07 19.87
N SER A 41 -3.65 -2.04 19.84
CA SER A 41 -4.04 -2.77 21.04
C SER A 41 -3.12 -3.98 21.15
N ASN A 42 -2.79 -4.44 22.35
CA ASN A 42 -1.93 -5.61 22.64
C ASN A 42 -2.40 -6.97 22.02
N ALA A 43 -3.28 -6.94 21.02
CA ALA A 43 -3.66 -8.05 20.17
C ALA A 43 -2.70 -8.15 18.97
N GLU A 44 -2.15 -9.35 18.76
CA GLU A 44 -1.35 -9.64 17.58
C GLU A 44 -2.21 -9.46 16.31
N THR A 45 -1.78 -8.59 15.41
CA THR A 45 -2.47 -8.34 14.15
C THR A 45 -1.63 -8.89 13.01
N SER A 46 -2.08 -9.98 12.39
CA SER A 46 -1.47 -10.49 11.15
C SER A 46 -2.24 -9.96 9.95
N ILE A 47 -1.56 -9.29 9.01
CA ILE A 47 -2.16 -8.94 7.72
C ILE A 47 -1.63 -9.90 6.67
N GLN A 48 -2.54 -10.62 6.01
CA GLN A 48 -2.22 -11.56 4.94
C GLN A 48 -2.80 -11.06 3.62
N TYR A 49 -2.07 -11.29 2.53
CA TYR A 49 -2.49 -10.89 1.20
C TYR A 49 -2.39 -12.11 0.28
N SER A 50 -3.48 -12.41 -0.41
CA SER A 50 -3.47 -13.40 -1.48
C SER A 50 -3.33 -12.65 -2.79
N THR A 51 -2.23 -12.91 -3.51
CA THR A 51 -1.97 -12.25 -4.79
C THR A 51 -1.51 -13.25 -5.82
N TYR A 52 -2.09 -13.15 -7.02
CA TYR A 52 -1.70 -13.92 -8.20
C TYR A 52 -1.26 -12.93 -9.28
N TRP A 53 0.01 -12.56 -9.22
CA TRP A 53 0.60 -11.55 -10.11
C TRP A 53 1.59 -12.19 -11.08
N GLY A 54 1.77 -11.56 -12.25
CA GLY A 54 2.74 -11.98 -13.26
C GLY A 54 4.19 -11.77 -12.78
N LYS A 55 5.17 -12.40 -13.47
CA LYS A 55 6.60 -12.32 -13.09
C LYS A 55 7.17 -10.89 -13.02
N ASP A 56 6.59 -9.96 -13.78
CA ASP A 56 7.05 -8.57 -13.87
C ASP A 56 6.36 -7.64 -12.87
N ASP A 57 5.31 -8.12 -12.21
CA ASP A 57 4.57 -7.36 -11.22
C ASP A 57 5.36 -7.30 -9.91
N ARG A 58 5.25 -6.17 -9.20
CA ARG A 58 5.99 -5.93 -7.96
C ARG A 58 5.05 -5.54 -6.84
N HIS A 59 5.38 -6.01 -5.64
CA HIS A 59 4.71 -5.63 -4.40
C HIS A 59 5.76 -5.16 -3.40
N ILE A 60 5.45 -4.07 -2.71
CA ILE A 60 6.21 -3.61 -1.55
C ILE A 60 5.25 -3.27 -0.42
N GLN A 61 5.59 -3.74 0.78
CA GLN A 61 4.90 -3.44 2.03
C GLN A 61 5.82 -2.62 2.92
N ILE A 62 5.30 -1.52 3.43
CA ILE A 62 5.98 -0.61 4.35
C ILE A 62 5.18 -0.57 5.64
N CYS A 63 5.86 -0.76 6.78
CA CYS A 63 5.27 -0.62 8.11
C CYS A 63 5.88 0.59 8.81
N TRP A 64 5.03 1.49 9.29
CA TRP A 64 5.40 2.60 10.16
C TRP A 64 4.56 2.55 11.42
N PRO A 65 5.09 2.82 12.61
CA PRO A 65 6.49 3.08 12.95
C PRO A 65 7.34 1.81 12.99
N HIS A 66 8.67 1.97 12.87
CA HIS A 66 9.62 0.85 12.86
C HIS A 66 9.72 0.16 14.22
N ASP A 67 9.56 0.93 15.30
CA ASP A 67 9.45 0.40 16.66
C ASP A 67 7.97 0.20 17.00
N GLN A 68 7.56 -1.06 17.11
CA GLN A 68 6.18 -1.45 17.42
C GLN A 68 5.89 -1.49 18.92
N ASN A 69 6.92 -1.39 19.78
CA ASN A 69 6.78 -1.62 21.22
C ASN A 69 6.19 -0.42 21.98
N ASN A 70 6.28 0.80 21.45
CA ASN A 70 5.83 2.00 22.17
C ASN A 70 4.96 2.94 21.32
N CYS A 71 4.23 2.37 20.35
CA CYS A 71 3.44 3.16 19.42
C CYS A 71 1.96 2.79 19.53
N ASN A 72 1.10 3.78 19.77
CA ASN A 72 -0.35 3.59 19.88
C ASN A 72 -1.04 3.34 18.52
N MET A 73 -0.31 3.47 17.41
CA MET A 73 -0.83 3.38 16.06
C MET A 73 0.21 2.73 15.14
N LEU A 74 -0.24 1.79 14.32
CA LEU A 74 0.52 1.17 13.26
C LEU A 74 -0.09 1.59 11.92
N CYS A 75 0.76 1.80 10.93
CA CYS A 75 0.40 2.18 9.57
C CYS A 75 1.11 1.23 8.62
N TYR A 76 0.34 0.46 7.87
CA TYR A 76 0.82 -0.41 6.82
C TYR A 76 0.45 0.18 5.46
N ILE A 77 1.43 0.33 4.59
CA ILE A 77 1.23 0.82 3.23
C ILE A 77 1.70 -0.29 2.30
N ASN A 78 0.78 -0.79 1.49
CA ASN A 78 1.10 -1.71 0.41
C ASN A 78 1.00 -1.00 -0.91
N VAL A 79 2.03 -1.16 -1.73
CA VAL A 79 2.08 -0.65 -3.09
C VAL A 79 2.30 -1.84 -4.01
N TYR A 80 1.34 -2.04 -4.90
CA TYR A 80 1.43 -2.98 -6.01
C TYR A 80 1.68 -2.18 -7.28
N ALA A 81 2.71 -2.57 -8.04
CA ALA A 81 3.01 -2.04 -9.35
C ALA A 81 2.81 -3.17 -10.36
N LEU A 82 1.74 -3.06 -11.14
CA LEU A 82 1.33 -4.07 -12.11
C LEU A 82 1.74 -3.63 -13.51
N LYS A 83 2.38 -4.53 -14.24
CA LYS A 83 2.69 -4.32 -15.65
C LYS A 83 1.43 -4.51 -16.45
N VAL A 84 0.95 -3.43 -17.07
CA VAL A 84 -0.12 -3.52 -18.04
C VAL A 84 0.53 -4.00 -19.34
N SER A 85 0.22 -5.23 -19.75
CA SER A 85 0.51 -5.64 -21.12
C SER A 85 -0.36 -4.79 -22.04
N ASP A 86 0.26 -3.96 -22.88
CA ASP A 86 -0.45 -3.44 -24.06
C ASP A 86 -1.03 -4.64 -24.78
N GLY A 87 -2.31 -4.59 -25.14
CA GLY A 87 -3.09 -5.69 -25.72
C GLY A 87 -2.65 -6.11 -27.12
N SER A 88 -1.34 -6.10 -27.42
CA SER A 88 -0.75 -6.73 -28.58
C SER A 88 -0.14 -8.06 -28.14
N VAL A 89 -0.61 -9.13 -28.78
CA VAL A 89 -0.21 -10.53 -28.63
C VAL A 89 -0.99 -11.35 -27.59
N ALA A 90 -2.26 -11.59 -27.92
CA ALA A 90 -2.80 -12.94 -27.89
C ALA A 90 -3.21 -13.34 -29.31
N HIS A 91 -2.22 -13.51 -30.18
CA HIS A 91 -2.35 -14.38 -31.34
C HIS A 91 -1.32 -15.50 -31.20
N LEU A 92 -1.82 -16.72 -31.44
CA LEU A 92 -1.17 -18.04 -31.41
C LEU A 92 -1.32 -18.79 -30.09
#